data_AF-A0A9X9IE69-F1
#
_entry.id   AF-A0A9X9IE69-F1
#
_cell.length_a   1.000
_cell.length_b   1.000
_cell.length_c   1.000
_cell.angle_alpha   90.00
_cell.angle_beta   90.00
_cell.angle_gamma   90.00
#
_symmetry.space_group_name_H-M   'P 1'
#
loop_
_entity.id
_entity.type
_entity.pdbx_description
1 polymer ?
#
loop_
_entity_poly.entity_id
_entity_poly.type
_entity_poly.pdbx_seq_one_letter_code
_entity_poly.pdbx_strand_id
1 'polypeptide(L)'
;MIKISFRNLLPLLLLLLSLPSACARTPGEARRDAGTPSATTATPASPEKGKSTNSRVDIVSAETSLQDLERRLLRFIDGLTLPVDLDYPQMESALGIKLGAPSDPAHPWREAKDVALADGYALYATHRPTKDGFSRIEVAVTLPDHSDPTRVPTSTCMWEAEALSKALEGMGYTRGGQRPFQGGWLRQHWRAINGGSQIFSVSLLLYRTNEQSSPQECVYSVKIDGGKP
;
A
#
# COMPACT_ATOMS: atom_id res chain seq x y z
N MET A 1 -6.64 -25.03 -47.36
CA MET A 1 -5.22 -25.01 -47.75
C MET A 1 -4.82 -23.59 -48.09
N ILE A 2 -4.08 -22.91 -47.22
CA ILE A 2 -3.12 -21.84 -47.54
C ILE A 2 -2.12 -21.91 -46.37
N LYS A 3 -0.89 -22.32 -46.68
CA LYS A 3 0.25 -22.40 -45.75
C LYS A 3 0.92 -21.04 -45.75
N ILE A 4 1.10 -20.43 -44.58
CA ILE A 4 2.03 -19.31 -44.42
C ILE A 4 3.15 -19.78 -43.49
N SER A 5 4.33 -19.85 -44.07
CA SER A 5 5.60 -20.27 -43.49
C SER A 5 6.36 -19.03 -43.04
N PHE A 6 6.71 -18.92 -41.76
CA PHE A 6 7.76 -18.02 -41.31
C PHE A 6 8.80 -18.82 -40.56
N ARG A 7 9.86 -19.15 -41.30
CA ARG A 7 11.10 -19.72 -40.78
C ARG A 7 12.18 -18.67 -41.03
N ASN A 8 12.97 -18.46 -39.99
CA ASN A 8 14.40 -18.14 -40.02
C ASN A 8 14.90 -16.67 -40.04
N LEU A 9 15.74 -16.43 -39.01
CA LEU A 9 17.07 -15.82 -39.04
C LEU A 9 17.18 -14.29 -38.95
N LEU A 10 17.59 -13.82 -37.77
CA LEU A 10 18.77 -12.94 -37.70
C LEU A 10 19.55 -13.16 -36.38
N PRO A 11 20.87 -13.43 -36.44
CA PRO A 11 21.73 -13.70 -35.29
C PRO A 11 22.55 -12.48 -34.83
N LEU A 12 23.15 -12.62 -33.64
CA LEU A 12 24.42 -12.04 -33.14
C LEU A 12 24.74 -10.55 -33.40
N LEU A 13 24.88 -9.79 -32.31
CA LEU A 13 25.93 -8.78 -32.19
C LEU A 13 26.73 -9.01 -30.89
N LEU A 14 27.97 -9.47 -31.07
CA LEU A 14 29.09 -9.43 -30.13
C LEU A 14 30.19 -8.62 -30.80
N LEU A 15 30.90 -7.76 -30.05
CA LEU A 15 32.29 -7.27 -30.19
C LEU A 15 32.43 -6.07 -29.22
N LEU A 16 32.99 -6.21 -28.01
CA LEU A 16 34.41 -6.24 -27.59
C LEU A 16 35.23 -5.01 -28.02
N LEU A 17 35.86 -4.34 -27.02
CA LEU A 17 37.16 -3.61 -26.98
C LEU A 17 37.21 -2.89 -25.60
N SER A 18 37.84 -3.38 -24.52
CA SER A 18 39.27 -3.55 -24.18
C SER A 18 40.04 -2.27 -23.73
N LEU A 19 40.27 -2.16 -22.39
CA LEU A 19 41.48 -1.72 -21.62
C LEU A 19 41.93 -0.22 -21.64
N PRO A 20 42.81 0.27 -20.71
CA PRO A 20 43.37 -0.28 -19.45
C PRO A 20 43.42 0.68 -18.20
N SER A 21 43.79 0.05 -17.08
CA SER A 21 44.44 0.47 -15.83
C SER A 21 45.07 1.86 -15.66
N ALA A 22 44.91 2.40 -14.44
CA ALA A 22 45.98 3.11 -13.73
C ALA A 22 46.14 2.55 -12.31
N CYS A 23 47.33 1.99 -12.05
CA CYS A 23 47.82 1.63 -10.73
C CYS A 23 48.49 2.84 -10.07
N ALA A 24 48.40 2.98 -8.75
CA ALA A 24 49.56 3.22 -7.89
C ALA A 24 49.17 3.02 -6.41
N ARG A 25 49.94 2.18 -5.71
CA ARG A 25 49.91 1.95 -4.26
C ARG A 25 50.88 2.92 -3.54
N THR A 26 50.56 3.12 -2.26
CA THR A 26 51.23 3.67 -1.04
C THR A 26 52.71 3.23 -0.81
N PRO A 27 53.44 3.52 0.32
CA PRO A 27 53.24 4.35 1.54
C PRO A 27 54.51 5.18 1.95
N GLY A 28 54.49 5.94 3.06
CA GLY A 28 55.69 6.52 3.68
C GLY A 28 55.47 7.08 5.09
N GLU A 29 56.29 6.62 6.04
CA GLU A 29 56.20 6.80 7.49
C GLU A 29 56.80 8.10 8.03
N ALA A 30 56.31 8.57 9.19
CA ALA A 30 57.10 9.14 10.29
C ALA A 30 56.23 9.11 11.58
N ARG A 31 56.38 8.08 12.43
CA ARG A 31 57.19 8.03 13.68
C ARG A 31 56.70 9.02 14.76
N ARG A 32 55.87 8.52 15.69
CA ARG A 32 56.11 8.33 17.14
C ARG A 32 56.62 9.56 17.89
N ASP A 33 55.90 9.96 18.94
CA ASP A 33 56.45 9.93 20.29
C ASP A 33 55.37 9.85 21.37
N ALA A 34 55.79 9.24 22.48
CA ALA A 34 54.98 8.66 23.53
C ALA A 34 54.60 9.67 24.62
N GLY A 35 53.54 9.34 25.38
CA GLY A 35 53.19 10.07 26.60
C GLY A 35 51.82 9.71 27.15
N THR A 36 51.68 8.54 27.77
CA THR A 36 50.60 8.28 28.74
C THR A 36 50.96 8.96 30.06
N PRO A 37 49.99 9.63 30.72
CA PRO A 37 49.58 9.13 32.03
C PRO A 37 48.07 9.04 32.21
N SER A 38 47.67 8.08 33.05
CA SER A 38 46.32 7.71 33.46
C SER A 38 45.55 8.79 34.24
N ALA A 39 44.23 8.58 34.21
CA ALA A 39 43.19 8.91 35.18
C ALA A 39 42.60 10.33 35.16
N THR A 40 41.30 10.45 34.86
CA THR A 40 40.24 10.66 35.88
C THR A 40 38.86 10.56 35.22
N THR A 41 37.97 9.81 35.87
CA THR A 41 36.54 9.66 35.61
C THR A 41 35.81 11.00 35.49
N ALA A 42 35.05 11.19 34.40
CA ALA A 42 33.93 12.12 34.36
C ALA A 42 32.88 11.61 33.37
N THR A 43 31.80 11.04 33.91
CA THR A 43 30.55 10.75 33.19
C THR A 43 29.95 12.05 32.67
N PRO A 44 29.71 12.22 31.35
CA PRO A 44 28.80 13.24 30.89
C PRO A 44 27.39 12.66 30.92
N ALA A 45 26.61 13.08 31.92
CA ALA A 45 25.16 13.04 31.82
C ALA A 45 24.74 14.03 30.72
N SER A 46 24.04 13.53 29.70
CA SER A 46 23.37 14.35 28.69
C SER A 46 22.17 13.58 28.14
N PRO A 47 21.14 14.27 27.65
CA PRO A 47 19.89 14.38 28.39
C PRO A 47 18.84 13.43 27.85
N GLU A 48 17.86 13.19 28.72
CA GLU A 48 16.49 12.80 28.45
C GLU A 48 16.08 12.52 26.99
N LYS A 49 15.65 11.27 26.82
CA LYS A 49 14.35 10.98 26.22
C LYS A 49 14.27 11.45 24.77
N GLY A 50 14.96 10.71 23.91
CA GLY A 50 14.55 10.55 22.53
C GLY A 50 13.04 10.30 22.53
N LYS A 51 12.28 11.31 22.11
CA LYS A 51 10.89 11.20 21.74
C LYS A 51 10.88 10.24 20.56
N SER A 52 10.81 8.94 20.87
CA SER A 52 10.25 7.97 19.95
C SER A 52 8.85 8.48 19.70
N THR A 53 8.68 9.25 18.64
CA THR A 53 7.38 9.44 18.00
C THR A 53 7.03 8.09 17.41
N ASN A 54 6.72 7.13 18.28
CA ASN A 54 5.91 6.00 17.92
C ASN A 54 4.53 6.62 17.72
N SER A 55 4.33 7.25 16.57
CA SER A 55 3.06 7.82 16.12
C SER A 55 2.14 6.65 15.79
N ARG A 56 1.87 5.82 16.80
CA ARG A 56 0.94 4.72 16.72
C ARG A 56 -0.41 5.38 16.54
N VAL A 57 -1.01 5.12 15.39
CA VAL A 57 -2.35 5.57 15.08
C VAL A 57 -3.30 5.03 16.14
N ASP A 58 -4.16 5.88 16.69
CA ASP A 58 -5.15 5.46 17.67
C ASP A 58 -6.07 4.40 17.10
N ILE A 59 -6.44 3.42 17.93
CA ILE A 59 -7.31 2.32 17.52
C ILE A 59 -8.65 2.91 17.04
N VAL A 60 -9.13 2.41 15.90
CA VAL A 60 -10.43 2.76 15.33
C VAL A 60 -11.51 2.50 16.38
N SER A 61 -12.39 3.47 16.52
CA SER A 61 -13.49 3.47 17.47
C SER A 61 -14.71 4.17 16.86
N ALA A 62 -15.81 4.18 17.61
CA ALA A 62 -17.01 4.94 17.29
C ALA A 62 -16.80 6.47 17.20
N GLU A 63 -15.60 6.97 17.46
CA GLU A 63 -15.21 8.39 17.29
C GLU A 63 -14.40 8.60 16.00
N THR A 64 -13.98 7.54 15.33
CA THR A 64 -13.18 7.63 14.10
C THR A 64 -14.08 7.96 12.91
N SER A 65 -13.88 9.12 12.30
CA SER A 65 -14.62 9.55 11.10
C SER A 65 -14.19 8.78 9.84
N LEU A 66 -15.04 8.78 8.81
CA LEU A 66 -14.70 8.22 7.50
C LEU A 66 -13.49 8.90 6.86
N GLN A 67 -13.33 10.21 7.08
CA GLN A 67 -12.26 11.02 6.54
C GLN A 67 -10.94 10.73 7.25
N ASP A 68 -10.96 10.44 8.55
CA ASP A 68 -9.77 9.97 9.26
C ASP A 68 -9.34 8.58 8.79
N LEU A 69 -10.29 7.68 8.58
CA LEU A 69 -10.03 6.36 8.01
C LEU A 69 -9.47 6.45 6.58
N GLU A 70 -10.07 7.28 5.72
CA GLU A 70 -9.58 7.56 4.37
C GLU A 70 -8.13 8.06 4.40
N ARG A 71 -7.83 9.03 5.26
CA ARG A 71 -6.49 9.60 5.39
C ARG A 71 -5.46 8.56 5.84
N ARG A 72 -5.83 7.68 6.78
CA ARG A 72 -4.99 6.55 7.23
C ARG A 72 -4.75 5.55 6.11
N LEU A 73 -5.79 5.22 5.35
CA LEU A 73 -5.72 4.32 4.20
C LEU A 73 -4.83 4.85 3.08
N LEU A 74 -5.00 6.12 2.70
CA LEU A 74 -4.16 6.76 1.68
C LEU A 74 -2.69 6.81 2.13
N ARG A 75 -2.41 7.11 3.39
CA ARG A 75 -1.05 7.07 3.95
C ARG A 75 -0.45 5.66 3.91
N PHE A 76 -1.24 4.63 4.21
CA PHE A 76 -0.81 3.24 4.09
C PHE A 76 -0.43 2.89 2.66
N ILE A 77 -1.29 3.22 1.69
CA ILE A 77 -1.08 2.97 0.25
C ILE A 77 0.15 3.71 -0.28
N ASP A 78 0.36 4.97 0.15
CA ASP A 78 1.50 5.77 -0.29
C ASP A 78 2.82 5.12 0.12
N GLY A 79 2.89 4.65 1.37
CA GLY A 79 4.07 4.04 1.97
C GLY A 79 4.46 2.66 1.43
N LEU A 80 3.71 2.08 0.49
CA LEU A 80 4.01 0.77 -0.09
C LEU A 80 5.20 0.84 -1.07
N THR A 81 6.27 0.12 -0.79
CA THR A 81 7.50 0.11 -1.61
C THR A 81 7.92 -1.30 -2.03
N LEU A 82 7.66 -2.30 -1.18
CA LEU A 82 8.04 -3.70 -1.35
C LEU A 82 6.81 -4.60 -1.15
N PRO A 83 6.75 -5.79 -1.78
CA PRO A 83 5.61 -6.71 -1.64
C PRO A 83 5.23 -7.03 -0.17
N VAL A 84 6.24 -7.11 0.70
CA VAL A 84 6.07 -7.37 2.15
C VAL A 84 5.33 -6.25 2.89
N ASP A 85 5.28 -5.03 2.34
CA ASP A 85 4.61 -3.89 2.98
C ASP A 85 3.08 -4.05 3.03
N LEU A 86 2.53 -5.03 2.30
CA LEU A 86 1.12 -5.44 2.39
C LEU A 86 0.85 -6.42 3.55
N ASP A 87 1.78 -6.58 4.49
CA ASP A 87 1.58 -7.44 5.63
C ASP A 87 0.47 -6.95 6.58
N TYR A 88 -0.09 -7.90 7.33
CA TYR A 88 -1.19 -7.58 8.24
C TYR A 88 -0.77 -6.72 9.45
N PRO A 89 0.42 -6.86 10.06
CA PRO A 89 0.82 -5.99 11.17
C PRO A 89 0.96 -4.52 10.76
N GLN A 90 1.49 -4.25 9.57
CA GLN A 90 1.62 -2.90 9.02
C GLN A 90 0.25 -2.33 8.67
N MET A 91 -0.64 -3.13 8.06
CA MET A 91 -2.03 -2.76 7.84
C MET A 91 -2.75 -2.40 9.16
N GLU A 92 -2.66 -3.25 10.19
CA GLU A 92 -3.25 -2.98 11.51
C GLU A 92 -2.73 -1.68 12.11
N SER A 93 -1.42 -1.47 12.06
CA SER A 93 -0.78 -0.28 12.61
C SER A 93 -1.17 0.99 11.85
N ALA A 94 -1.28 0.92 10.51
CA ALA A 94 -1.56 2.08 9.69
C ALA A 94 -3.03 2.50 9.77
N LEU A 95 -3.95 1.54 9.81
CA LEU A 95 -5.39 1.81 9.88
C LEU A 95 -5.87 2.01 11.33
N GLY A 96 -5.13 1.49 12.32
CA GLY A 96 -5.55 1.47 13.72
C GLY A 96 -6.56 0.36 14.00
N ILE A 97 -6.46 -0.79 13.32
CA ILE A 97 -7.42 -1.90 13.47
C ILE A 97 -6.77 -3.11 14.15
N LYS A 98 -7.61 -4.07 14.52
CA LYS A 98 -7.17 -5.40 14.96
C LYS A 98 -7.91 -6.46 14.15
N LEU A 99 -7.16 -7.20 13.36
CA LEU A 99 -7.66 -8.35 12.61
C LEU A 99 -7.73 -9.56 13.54
N GLY A 100 -8.72 -10.42 13.31
CA GLY A 100 -8.87 -11.66 14.07
C GLY A 100 -7.71 -12.64 13.86
N ALA A 101 -7.79 -13.74 14.62
CA ALA A 101 -6.99 -14.93 14.33
C ALA A 101 -7.26 -15.40 12.89
N PRO A 102 -6.28 -16.05 12.23
CA PRO A 102 -6.49 -16.56 10.88
C PRO A 102 -7.61 -17.60 10.89
N SER A 103 -8.53 -17.52 9.93
CA SER A 103 -9.67 -18.42 9.81
C SER A 103 -9.27 -19.85 9.46
N ASP A 104 -8.15 -20.02 8.74
CA ASP A 104 -7.53 -21.30 8.39
C ASP A 104 -6.00 -21.20 8.54
N PRO A 105 -5.33 -22.07 9.34
CA PRO A 105 -3.87 -22.10 9.42
C PRO A 105 -3.18 -22.35 8.07
N ALA A 106 -3.81 -23.08 7.15
CA ALA A 106 -3.28 -23.36 5.81
C ALA A 106 -3.49 -22.18 4.84
N HIS A 107 -4.52 -21.37 5.09
CA HIS A 107 -4.83 -20.16 4.32
C HIS A 107 -5.09 -19.02 5.31
N PRO A 108 -4.05 -18.34 5.81
CA PRO A 108 -4.16 -17.41 6.94
C PRO A 108 -4.82 -16.09 6.55
N TRP A 109 -6.07 -16.18 6.11
CA TRP A 109 -7.01 -15.10 5.90
C TRP A 109 -7.44 -14.59 7.27
N ARG A 110 -7.29 -13.29 7.46
CA ARG A 110 -7.70 -12.58 8.66
C ARG A 110 -8.73 -11.52 8.29
N GLU A 111 -9.65 -11.26 9.19
CA GLU A 111 -10.65 -10.21 9.02
C GLU A 111 -10.92 -9.45 10.31
N ALA A 112 -11.35 -8.20 10.14
CA ALA A 112 -12.06 -7.42 11.13
C ALA A 112 -13.42 -7.09 10.53
N LYS A 113 -14.49 -7.37 11.27
CA LYS A 113 -15.86 -7.18 10.80
C LYS A 113 -16.63 -6.34 11.79
N ASP A 114 -17.52 -5.50 11.28
CA ASP A 114 -18.43 -4.66 12.05
C ASP A 114 -17.71 -3.78 13.09
N VAL A 115 -16.50 -3.29 12.75
CA VAL A 115 -15.74 -2.37 13.62
C VAL A 115 -16.41 -1.01 13.56
N ALA A 116 -16.97 -0.56 14.68
CA ALA A 116 -17.71 0.70 14.75
C ALA A 116 -16.85 1.91 14.36
N LEU A 117 -17.43 2.79 13.54
CA LEU A 117 -16.93 4.11 13.17
C LEU A 117 -17.92 5.18 13.68
N ALA A 118 -17.55 6.45 13.52
CA ALA A 118 -18.46 7.57 13.78
C ALA A 118 -19.72 7.48 12.92
N ASP A 119 -20.78 8.19 13.34
CA ASP A 119 -22.06 8.33 12.63
C ASP A 119 -22.78 7.01 12.30
N GLY A 120 -22.43 5.92 13.00
CA GLY A 120 -23.05 4.61 12.83
C GLY A 120 -22.48 3.78 11.68
N TYR A 121 -21.48 4.27 10.95
CA TYR A 121 -20.79 3.46 9.94
C TYR A 121 -20.04 2.29 10.59
N ALA A 122 -19.75 1.27 9.79
CA ALA A 122 -18.94 0.14 10.23
C ALA A 122 -17.85 -0.19 9.20
N LEU A 123 -16.66 -0.51 9.71
CA LEU A 123 -15.52 -0.96 8.93
C LEU A 123 -15.51 -2.49 8.82
N TYR A 124 -15.23 -2.96 7.61
CA TYR A 124 -14.81 -4.32 7.30
C TYR A 124 -13.42 -4.29 6.68
N ALA A 125 -12.53 -5.15 7.13
CA ALA A 125 -11.18 -5.23 6.61
C ALA A 125 -10.72 -6.67 6.50
N THR A 126 -10.03 -7.03 5.41
CA THR A 126 -9.42 -8.34 5.25
C THR A 126 -7.97 -8.24 4.84
N HIS A 127 -7.21 -9.26 5.22
CA HIS A 127 -5.87 -9.52 4.73
C HIS A 127 -5.75 -11.00 4.37
N ARG A 128 -5.23 -11.28 3.17
CA ARG A 128 -4.99 -12.62 2.67
C ARG A 128 -3.64 -12.69 1.96
N PRO A 129 -2.65 -13.44 2.47
CA PRO A 129 -1.37 -13.59 1.78
C PRO A 129 -1.50 -14.42 0.51
N THR A 130 -0.65 -14.13 -0.47
CA THR A 130 -0.55 -14.83 -1.76
C THR A 130 0.81 -15.49 -1.92
N LYS A 131 0.91 -16.47 -2.83
CA LYS A 131 2.14 -17.28 -3.00
C LYS A 131 3.31 -16.52 -3.63
N ASP A 132 3.03 -15.39 -4.28
CA ASP A 132 4.00 -14.54 -4.96
C ASP A 132 4.64 -13.47 -4.04
N GLY A 133 4.40 -13.57 -2.73
CA GLY A 133 5.00 -12.70 -1.72
C GLY A 133 4.23 -11.41 -1.47
N PHE A 134 3.11 -11.19 -2.17
CA PHE A 134 2.15 -10.13 -1.89
C PHE A 134 1.09 -10.60 -0.89
N SER A 135 0.23 -9.66 -0.52
CA SER A 135 -1.04 -9.93 0.15
C SER A 135 -2.15 -9.15 -0.54
N ARG A 136 -3.36 -9.71 -0.47
CA ARG A 136 -4.59 -9.05 -0.85
C ARG A 136 -5.22 -8.43 0.38
N ILE A 137 -5.49 -7.14 0.30
CA ILE A 137 -6.16 -6.37 1.34
C ILE A 137 -7.48 -5.85 0.78
N GLU A 138 -8.51 -5.88 1.59
CA GLU A 138 -9.75 -5.14 1.34
C GLU A 138 -10.06 -4.29 2.56
N VAL A 139 -10.43 -3.03 2.35
CA VAL A 139 -10.93 -2.10 3.36
C VAL A 139 -12.25 -1.54 2.84
N ALA A 140 -13.34 -1.87 3.52
CA ALA A 140 -14.69 -1.50 3.13
C ALA A 140 -15.44 -0.82 4.27
N VAL A 141 -16.36 0.05 3.92
CA VAL A 141 -17.24 0.75 4.85
C VAL A 141 -18.68 0.34 4.54
N THR A 142 -19.45 0.15 5.60
CA THR A 142 -20.88 -0.15 5.55
C THR A 142 -21.65 1.07 6.03
N LEU A 143 -22.77 1.37 5.35
CA LEU A 143 -23.67 2.47 5.71
C LEU A 143 -24.26 2.28 7.12
N PRO A 144 -24.72 3.35 7.79
CA PRO A 144 -25.30 3.25 9.14
C PRO A 144 -26.55 2.35 9.23
N ASP A 145 -27.29 2.23 8.12
CA ASP A 145 -28.45 1.34 8.01
C ASP A 145 -28.11 -0.08 7.55
N HIS A 146 -26.81 -0.37 7.37
CA HIS A 146 -26.26 -1.62 6.86
C HIS A 146 -26.77 -2.04 5.47
N SER A 147 -27.35 -1.10 4.70
CA SER A 147 -27.76 -1.38 3.33
C SER A 147 -26.55 -1.50 2.38
N ASP A 148 -26.69 -2.33 1.34
CA ASP A 148 -25.70 -2.44 0.26
C ASP A 148 -25.94 -1.29 -0.74
N PRO A 149 -25.06 -0.28 -0.83
CA PRO A 149 -25.27 0.90 -1.67
C PRO A 149 -25.19 0.59 -3.17
N THR A 150 -24.73 -0.61 -3.55
CA THR A 150 -24.76 -1.09 -4.94
C THR A 150 -26.12 -1.68 -5.34
N ARG A 151 -27.02 -1.90 -4.38
CA ARG A 151 -28.34 -2.51 -4.59
C ARG A 151 -29.49 -1.64 -4.11
N VAL A 152 -29.27 -0.87 -3.05
CA VAL A 152 -30.25 0.01 -2.44
C VAL A 152 -29.84 1.45 -2.75
N PRO A 153 -30.67 2.22 -3.47
CA PRO A 153 -30.38 3.61 -3.77
C PRO A 153 -30.17 4.43 -2.49
N THR A 154 -29.09 5.22 -2.45
CA THR A 154 -28.76 6.08 -1.32
C THR A 154 -28.26 7.44 -1.83
N SER A 155 -28.51 8.51 -1.08
CA SER A 155 -27.91 9.82 -1.32
C SER A 155 -26.57 10.01 -0.59
N THR A 156 -26.23 9.09 0.31
CA THR A 156 -25.02 9.18 1.14
C THR A 156 -23.80 8.76 0.33
N CYS A 157 -22.77 9.61 0.29
CA CYS A 157 -21.46 9.29 -0.27
C CYS A 157 -20.48 8.98 0.87
N MET A 158 -19.91 7.78 0.91
CA MET A 158 -18.87 7.43 1.91
C MET A 158 -17.56 8.16 1.62
N TRP A 159 -17.02 7.95 0.43
CA TRP A 159 -15.81 8.61 -0.07
C TRP A 159 -15.99 8.98 -1.54
N GLU A 160 -15.52 10.14 -1.95
CA GLU A 160 -15.67 10.58 -3.34
C GLU A 160 -14.68 9.88 -4.27
N ALA A 161 -15.19 9.15 -5.27
CA ALA A 161 -14.34 8.33 -6.14
C ALA A 161 -13.30 9.13 -6.91
N GLU A 162 -13.64 10.33 -7.36
CA GLU A 162 -12.72 11.18 -8.12
C GLU A 162 -11.62 11.78 -7.23
N ALA A 163 -11.94 12.16 -5.99
CA ALA A 163 -10.95 12.66 -5.05
C ALA A 163 -9.94 11.56 -4.68
N LEU A 164 -10.42 10.35 -4.39
CA LEU A 164 -9.56 9.19 -4.10
C LEU A 164 -8.69 8.81 -5.32
N SER A 165 -9.25 8.80 -6.52
CA SER A 165 -8.49 8.57 -7.76
C SER A 165 -7.34 9.58 -7.90
N LYS A 166 -7.62 10.87 -7.72
CA LYS A 166 -6.59 11.93 -7.81
C LYS A 166 -5.52 11.81 -6.74
N ALA A 167 -5.89 11.41 -5.52
CA ALA A 167 -4.93 11.15 -4.46
C ALA A 167 -3.99 10.01 -4.85
N LEU A 168 -4.52 8.90 -5.38
CA LEU A 168 -3.72 7.77 -5.89
C LEU A 168 -2.79 8.19 -7.03
N GLU A 169 -3.27 9.00 -7.96
CA GLU A 169 -2.45 9.56 -9.04
C GLU A 169 -1.30 10.42 -8.51
N GLY A 170 -1.56 11.24 -7.48
CA GLY A 170 -0.54 12.00 -6.77
C GLY A 170 0.56 11.15 -6.11
N MET A 171 0.23 9.90 -5.75
CA MET A 171 1.19 8.90 -5.22
C MET A 171 1.91 8.09 -6.32
N GLY A 172 1.70 8.44 -7.60
CA GLY A 172 2.33 7.76 -8.74
C GLY A 172 1.58 6.53 -9.24
N TYR A 173 0.32 6.31 -8.83
CA TYR A 173 -0.52 5.30 -9.47
C TYR A 173 -1.07 5.83 -10.80
N THR A 174 -1.05 5.01 -11.84
CA THR A 174 -1.74 5.29 -13.10
C THR A 174 -3.18 4.82 -12.99
N ARG A 175 -4.14 5.71 -13.29
CA ARG A 175 -5.56 5.34 -13.39
C ARG A 175 -5.81 4.44 -14.60
N GLY A 176 -6.52 3.37 -14.34
CA GLY A 176 -6.94 2.37 -15.30
C GLY A 176 -8.38 2.50 -15.76
N GLY A 177 -8.87 1.41 -16.31
CA GLY A 177 -10.26 1.28 -16.71
C GLY A 177 -11.23 1.22 -15.54
N GLN A 178 -12.49 1.51 -15.85
CA GLN A 178 -13.64 1.27 -14.98
C GLN A 178 -14.56 0.24 -15.65
N ARG A 179 -15.03 -0.75 -14.89
CA ARG A 179 -15.93 -1.81 -15.40
C ARG A 179 -17.04 -2.14 -14.40
N PRO A 180 -18.20 -2.64 -14.84
CA PRO A 180 -19.23 -3.14 -13.92
C PRO A 180 -18.68 -4.24 -12.99
N PHE A 181 -19.09 -4.21 -11.73
CA PHE A 181 -18.66 -5.19 -10.72
C PHE A 181 -19.66 -5.26 -9.56
N GLN A 182 -20.22 -6.46 -9.31
CA GLN A 182 -21.08 -6.75 -8.15
C GLN A 182 -22.23 -5.74 -7.90
N GLY A 183 -22.92 -5.28 -8.95
CA GLY A 183 -24.01 -4.30 -8.83
C GLY A 183 -23.55 -2.84 -8.91
N GLY A 184 -22.26 -2.58 -8.68
CA GLY A 184 -21.62 -1.28 -8.87
C GLY A 184 -20.58 -1.29 -9.98
N TRP A 185 -19.49 -0.57 -9.75
CA TRP A 185 -18.34 -0.51 -10.66
C TRP A 185 -17.03 -0.76 -9.91
N LEU A 186 -16.01 -1.14 -10.65
CA LEU A 186 -14.64 -1.26 -10.16
C LEU A 186 -13.77 -0.36 -11.03
N ARG A 187 -13.04 0.55 -10.40
CA ARG A 187 -12.05 1.42 -11.05
C ARG A 187 -10.65 1.05 -10.59
N GLN A 188 -9.78 0.71 -11.54
CA GLN A 188 -8.43 0.23 -11.26
C GLN A 188 -7.41 1.37 -11.27
N HIS A 189 -6.37 1.22 -10.46
CA HIS A 189 -5.16 2.02 -10.46
C HIS A 189 -3.96 1.08 -10.26
N TRP A 190 -2.80 1.38 -10.85
CA TRP A 190 -1.59 0.58 -10.65
C TRP A 190 -0.34 1.45 -10.57
N ARG A 191 0.64 1.03 -9.77
CA ARG A 191 1.95 1.67 -9.66
C ARG A 191 3.03 0.62 -9.88
N ALA A 192 3.93 0.87 -10.82
CA ALA A 192 5.09 0.02 -11.05
C ALA A 192 6.07 0.10 -9.87
N ILE A 193 6.63 -1.04 -9.50
CA ILE A 193 7.72 -1.17 -8.52
C ILE A 193 8.82 -2.05 -9.09
N ASN A 194 9.99 -2.07 -8.44
CA ASN A 194 11.15 -2.90 -8.85
C ASN A 194 11.47 -2.76 -10.35
N GLY A 195 11.61 -1.53 -10.82
CA GLY A 195 11.90 -1.22 -12.22
C GLY A 195 10.82 -1.65 -13.22
N GLY A 196 9.58 -1.88 -12.76
CA GLY A 196 8.46 -2.32 -13.60
C GLY A 196 8.28 -3.82 -13.70
N SER A 197 9.10 -4.61 -12.99
CA SER A 197 8.94 -6.08 -12.96
C SER A 197 7.77 -6.55 -12.08
N GLN A 198 7.25 -5.66 -11.24
CA GLN A 198 6.13 -5.88 -10.33
C GLN A 198 5.26 -4.61 -10.25
N ILE A 199 4.02 -4.78 -9.78
CA ILE A 199 3.08 -3.69 -9.57
C ILE A 199 2.43 -3.79 -8.19
N PHE A 200 2.06 -2.63 -7.64
CA PHE A 200 0.92 -2.53 -6.74
C PHE A 200 -0.32 -2.16 -7.54
N SER A 201 -1.47 -2.67 -7.13
CA SER A 201 -2.76 -2.31 -7.71
C SER A 201 -3.73 -1.89 -6.61
N VAL A 202 -4.50 -0.83 -6.89
CA VAL A 202 -5.58 -0.34 -6.04
C VAL A 202 -6.85 -0.29 -6.85
N SER A 203 -7.84 -1.08 -6.46
CA SER A 203 -9.17 -1.08 -7.08
C SER A 203 -10.18 -0.43 -6.15
N LEU A 204 -10.81 0.65 -6.62
CA LEU A 204 -11.91 1.30 -5.94
C LEU A 204 -13.22 0.62 -6.36
N LEU A 205 -14.00 0.13 -5.41
CA LEU A 205 -15.34 -0.39 -5.64
C LEU A 205 -16.36 0.72 -5.42
N LEU A 206 -17.16 0.98 -6.44
CA LEU A 206 -17.96 2.18 -6.59
C LEU A 206 -19.45 1.87 -6.60
N TYR A 207 -20.23 2.80 -6.05
CA TYR A 207 -21.66 2.95 -6.31
C TYR A 207 -21.94 4.38 -6.78
N ARG A 208 -23.17 4.65 -7.20
CA ARG A 208 -23.63 6.00 -7.56
C ARG A 208 -24.71 6.44 -6.61
N THR A 209 -24.65 7.69 -6.17
CA THR A 209 -25.75 8.27 -5.39
C THR A 209 -27.01 8.38 -6.26
N ASN A 210 -28.17 8.39 -5.61
CA ASN A 210 -29.48 8.43 -6.28
C ASN A 210 -29.95 9.84 -6.68
N GLU A 211 -29.04 10.83 -6.69
CA GLU A 211 -29.37 12.19 -7.11
C GLU A 211 -29.66 12.24 -8.62
N GLN A 212 -30.86 12.71 -8.97
CA GLN A 212 -31.39 12.62 -10.34
C GLN A 212 -30.64 13.50 -11.35
N SER A 213 -30.09 14.64 -10.91
CA SER A 213 -29.44 15.61 -11.81
C SER A 213 -27.95 15.35 -12.02
N SER A 214 -27.27 14.73 -11.05
CA SER A 214 -25.82 14.54 -11.07
C SER A 214 -25.39 13.42 -10.11
N PRO A 215 -25.61 12.14 -10.47
CA PRO A 215 -25.17 11.02 -9.65
C PRO A 215 -23.67 11.11 -9.36
N GLN A 216 -23.30 11.17 -8.09
CA GLN A 216 -21.90 11.18 -7.65
C GLN A 216 -21.40 9.74 -7.58
N GLU A 217 -20.18 9.48 -8.07
CA GLU A 217 -19.53 8.19 -7.86
C GLU A 217 -18.82 8.15 -6.51
N CYS A 218 -19.17 7.16 -5.70
CA CYS A 218 -18.73 7.02 -4.32
C CYS A 218 -18.07 5.66 -4.11
N VAL A 219 -17.01 5.63 -3.32
CA VAL A 219 -16.27 4.40 -2.99
C VAL A 219 -16.83 3.81 -1.70
N TYR A 220 -17.18 2.52 -1.72
CA TYR A 220 -17.54 1.78 -0.51
C TYR A 220 -16.47 0.77 -0.08
N SER A 221 -15.56 0.41 -0.98
CA SER A 221 -14.46 -0.52 -0.69
C SER A 221 -13.23 -0.20 -1.54
N VAL A 222 -12.06 -0.37 -0.93
CA VAL A 222 -10.75 -0.25 -1.56
C VAL A 222 -10.05 -1.60 -1.44
N LYS A 223 -9.69 -2.17 -2.58
CA LYS A 223 -8.91 -3.40 -2.68
C LYS A 223 -7.47 -3.07 -3.07
N ILE A 224 -6.52 -3.56 -2.29
CA ILE A 224 -5.09 -3.38 -2.53
C ILE A 224 -4.50 -4.78 -2.78
N ASP A 225 -3.75 -4.91 -3.87
CA ASP A 225 -3.08 -6.15 -4.26
C ASP A 225 -1.73 -5.79 -4.89
N GLY A 226 -0.94 -6.79 -5.23
CA GLY A 226 0.21 -6.62 -6.11
C GLY A 226 0.52 -7.91 -6.84
N GLY A 227 1.55 -7.86 -7.66
CA GLY A 227 1.94 -9.01 -8.45
C GLY A 227 2.88 -8.63 -9.58
N LYS A 228 2.97 -9.54 -10.55
CA LYS A 228 3.61 -9.25 -11.84
C LYS A 228 2.61 -8.52 -12.75
N PRO A 229 3.07 -7.59 -13.62
CA PRO A 229 2.21 -6.89 -14.57
C PRO A 229 1.42 -7.83 -15.49
#